data_AF-A0A7J9LMJ2-F1
#
_entry.id   AF-A0A7J9LMJ2-F1
#
_cell.length_a   1.000
_cell.length_b   1.000
_cell.length_c   1.000
_cell.angle_alpha   90.00
_cell.angle_beta   90.00
_cell.angle_gamma   90.00
#
_symmetry.space_group_name_H-M   'P 1'
#
loop_
_entity.id
_entity.type
_entity.pdbx_description
1 polymer ?
#
loop_
_entity_poly.entity_id
_entity_poly.type
_entity_poly.pdbx_seq_one_letter_code
_entity_poly.pdbx_strand_id
1 'polypeptide(L)'
;MEGKEVIGYSELLEACKSMDVARSLNEAIAFARVLDEAGVVLVFRDKVYLHPEKVVDLVRKAVPLSLAPEDDPIKDELKRLLEQKEEIDVQAHKEVRRILWTGLGLAIGQVGLFFRLTFWEFSWDVMEPITYFSTSIIIVICYAYFLFTSRDPTYQDLI
;
A
#
# COMPACT_ATOMS: atom_id res chain seq x y z
N MET A 1 -22.63 13.17 -28.69
CA MET A 1 -22.40 14.57 -28.28
C MET A 1 -21.89 14.51 -26.85
N GLU A 2 -20.58 14.39 -26.70
CA GLU A 2 -19.91 14.32 -25.39
C GLU A 2 -20.10 15.67 -24.67
N GLY A 3 -20.89 15.66 -23.60
CA GLY A 3 -21.09 16.83 -22.76
C GLY A 3 -19.77 17.21 -22.10
N LYS A 4 -19.27 18.42 -22.39
CA LYS A 4 -18.06 18.97 -21.79
C LYS A 4 -18.23 19.01 -20.26
N GLU A 5 -17.60 18.08 -19.55
CA GLU A 5 -17.70 17.94 -18.08
C GLU A 5 -16.98 19.08 -17.33
N VAL A 6 -16.09 19.79 -18.03
CA VAL A 6 -15.34 20.95 -17.54
C VAL A 6 -15.38 22.03 -18.62
N ILE A 7 -15.76 23.25 -18.24
CA ILE A 7 -15.72 24.42 -19.11
C ILE A 7 -14.77 25.47 -18.55
N GLY A 8 -14.16 26.26 -19.43
CA GLY A 8 -13.33 27.39 -19.00
C GLY A 8 -14.19 28.49 -18.39
N TYR A 9 -13.65 29.23 -17.42
CA TYR A 9 -14.35 30.35 -16.78
C TYR A 9 -14.79 31.40 -17.82
N SER A 10 -13.96 31.63 -18.84
CA SER A 10 -14.26 32.51 -19.98
C SER A 10 -15.43 32.00 -20.83
N GLU A 11 -15.51 30.68 -21.04
CA GLU A 11 -16.56 30.02 -21.82
C GLU A 11 -17.90 30.05 -21.09
N LEU A 12 -17.88 29.98 -19.74
CA LEU A 12 -19.08 30.17 -18.91
C LEU A 12 -19.60 31.62 -18.97
N LEU A 13 -18.70 32.61 -18.94
CA LEU A 13 -19.08 34.03 -19.08
C LEU A 13 -19.68 34.32 -20.47
N GLU A 14 -19.12 33.73 -21.54
CA GLU A 14 -19.68 33.82 -22.88
C GLU A 14 -21.03 33.09 -23.01
N ALA A 15 -21.17 31.91 -22.38
CA ALA A 15 -22.44 31.19 -22.33
C ALA A 15 -23.53 32.01 -21.63
N CYS A 16 -23.23 32.62 -20.47
CA CYS A 16 -24.15 33.49 -19.75
C CYS A 16 -24.58 34.73 -20.56
N LYS A 17 -23.67 35.27 -21.40
CA LYS A 17 -23.96 36.38 -22.31
C LYS A 17 -24.80 35.94 -23.52
N SER A 18 -24.57 34.72 -24.03
CA SER A 18 -25.32 34.16 -25.16
C SER A 18 -26.75 33.73 -24.80
N MET A 19 -26.99 33.41 -23.53
CA MET A 19 -28.30 32.97 -23.01
C MET A 19 -29.17 34.13 -22.47
N ASP A 20 -28.77 35.39 -22.68
CA ASP A 20 -29.44 36.62 -22.22
C ASP A 20 -29.61 36.74 -20.69
N VAL A 21 -28.84 35.97 -19.90
CA VAL A 21 -28.94 35.94 -18.44
C VAL A 21 -28.21 37.12 -17.78
N ALA A 22 -27.22 37.73 -18.47
CA ALA A 22 -26.47 38.88 -17.99
C ALA A 22 -26.16 39.87 -19.13
N ARG A 23 -26.49 41.16 -18.93
CA ARG A 23 -26.24 42.22 -19.92
C ARG A 23 -24.84 42.81 -19.82
N SER A 24 -24.13 42.53 -18.72
CA SER A 24 -22.77 43.04 -18.46
C SER A 24 -21.85 41.97 -17.87
N LEU A 25 -20.53 42.15 -18.07
CA LEU A 25 -19.50 41.22 -17.61
C LEU A 25 -19.49 41.09 -16.07
N ASN A 26 -19.84 42.16 -15.35
CA ASN A 26 -19.98 42.14 -13.89
C ASN A 26 -21.20 41.34 -13.41
N GLU A 27 -22.30 41.37 -14.16
CA GLU A 27 -23.53 40.64 -13.83
C GLU A 27 -23.34 39.13 -14.07
N ALA A 28 -22.57 38.76 -15.10
CA ALA A 28 -22.17 37.38 -15.35
C ALA A 28 -21.24 36.82 -14.26
N ILE A 29 -20.31 37.64 -13.73
CA ILE A 29 -19.47 37.27 -12.59
C ILE A 29 -20.29 37.09 -11.31
N ALA A 30 -21.26 37.98 -11.06
CA ALA A 30 -22.16 37.86 -9.92
C ALA A 30 -23.01 36.58 -10.00
N PHE A 31 -23.53 36.26 -11.19
CA PHE A 31 -24.28 35.04 -11.43
C PHE A 31 -23.43 33.77 -11.23
N ALA A 32 -22.19 33.77 -11.74
CA ALA A 32 -21.26 32.67 -11.52
C ALA A 32 -20.95 32.44 -10.03
N ARG A 33 -20.84 33.52 -9.24
CA ARG A 33 -20.68 33.42 -7.78
C ARG A 33 -21.91 32.85 -7.09
N VAL A 34 -23.11 33.25 -7.51
CA VAL A 34 -24.36 32.71 -6.95
C VAL A 34 -24.50 31.22 -7.27
N LEU A 35 -24.07 30.78 -8.46
CA LEU A 35 -24.06 29.36 -8.83
C LEU A 35 -23.06 28.52 -8.03
N ASP A 36 -21.89 29.10 -7.71
CA ASP A 36 -20.87 28.49 -6.86
C ASP A 36 -21.34 28.42 -5.39
N GLU A 37 -21.93 29.49 -4.88
CA GLU A 37 -22.48 29.57 -3.52
C GLU A 37 -23.73 28.68 -3.34
N ALA A 38 -24.53 28.50 -4.39
CA ALA A 38 -25.63 27.55 -4.42
C ALA A 38 -25.17 26.08 -4.56
N GLY A 39 -23.87 25.82 -4.76
CA GLY A 39 -23.30 24.48 -4.84
C GLY A 39 -23.67 23.70 -6.10
N VAL A 40 -24.20 24.37 -7.13
CA VAL A 40 -24.60 23.74 -8.40
C VAL A 40 -23.40 23.55 -9.32
N VAL A 41 -22.38 24.38 -9.14
CA VAL A 41 -21.19 24.43 -9.98
C VAL A 41 -19.98 24.67 -9.09
N LEU A 42 -18.85 24.01 -9.33
CA LEU A 42 -17.61 24.24 -8.57
C LEU A 42 -16.62 25.02 -9.42
N VAL A 43 -16.30 26.25 -9.04
CA VAL A 43 -15.31 27.09 -9.72
C VAL A 43 -13.94 26.91 -9.06
N PHE A 44 -13.00 26.30 -9.78
CA PHE A 44 -11.61 26.17 -9.34
C PHE A 44 -10.66 26.89 -10.30
N ARG A 45 -10.20 28.08 -9.89
CA ARG A 45 -9.37 29.00 -10.69
C ARG A 45 -10.05 29.36 -12.01
N ASP A 46 -9.59 28.78 -13.11
CA ASP A 46 -10.04 29.07 -14.49
C ASP A 46 -10.91 27.94 -15.07
N LYS A 47 -11.21 26.91 -14.28
CA LYS A 47 -12.01 25.76 -14.68
C LYS A 47 -13.27 25.67 -13.84
N VAL A 48 -14.37 25.40 -14.51
CA VAL A 48 -15.69 25.31 -13.89
C VAL A 48 -16.23 23.91 -14.10
N TYR A 49 -16.48 23.22 -12.99
CA TYR A 49 -17.01 21.86 -12.98
C TYR A 49 -18.53 21.91 -12.81
N LEU A 50 -19.24 21.42 -13.82
CA LEU A 50 -20.70 21.43 -13.88
C LEU A 50 -21.35 20.32 -13.03
N HIS A 51 -20.56 19.36 -12.54
CA HIS A 51 -21.03 18.21 -11.76
C HIS A 51 -20.20 18.07 -10.47
N PRO A 52 -20.51 18.83 -9.42
CA PRO A 52 -19.78 18.79 -8.16
C PRO A 52 -19.79 17.39 -7.51
N GLU A 53 -20.84 16.59 -7.70
CA GLU A 53 -20.93 15.25 -7.08
C GLU A 53 -19.82 14.28 -7.55
N LYS A 54 -19.47 14.30 -8.84
CA LYS A 54 -18.37 13.46 -9.35
C LYS A 54 -17.00 13.89 -8.83
N VAL A 55 -16.80 15.21 -8.63
CA VAL A 55 -15.54 15.72 -8.06
C VAL A 55 -15.44 15.34 -6.59
N VAL A 56 -16.55 15.42 -5.85
CA VAL A 56 -16.63 14.96 -4.46
C VAL A 56 -16.38 13.45 -4.38
N ASP A 57 -16.91 12.63 -5.29
CA ASP A 57 -16.64 11.19 -5.32
C ASP A 57 -15.18 10.85 -5.66
N LEU A 58 -14.57 11.57 -6.60
CA LEU A 58 -13.16 11.38 -6.95
C LEU A 58 -12.25 11.82 -5.80
N VAL A 59 -12.58 12.90 -5.11
CA VAL A 59 -11.88 13.35 -3.90
C VAL A 59 -12.11 12.34 -2.77
N ARG A 60 -13.32 11.82 -2.56
CA ARG A 60 -13.61 10.78 -1.57
C ARG A 60 -12.86 9.48 -1.85
N LYS A 61 -12.64 9.15 -3.13
CA LYS A 61 -11.89 7.97 -3.59
C LYS A 61 -10.37 8.17 -3.51
N ALA A 62 -9.89 9.40 -3.65
CA ALA A 62 -8.46 9.73 -3.66
C ALA A 62 -7.94 10.21 -2.29
N VAL A 63 -8.82 10.64 -1.38
CA VAL A 63 -8.44 11.09 -0.04
C VAL A 63 -8.23 9.88 0.86
N PRO A 64 -7.09 9.80 1.57
CA PRO A 64 -6.85 8.74 2.54
C PRO A 64 -7.96 8.76 3.61
N LEU A 65 -8.39 7.56 4.03
CA LEU A 65 -9.44 7.26 5.03
C LEU A 65 -9.38 8.07 6.34
N SER A 66 -8.31 8.83 6.57
CA SER A 66 -8.10 9.74 7.69
C SER A 66 -9.06 10.94 7.74
N LEU A 67 -9.76 11.31 6.65
CA LEU A 67 -10.65 12.48 6.60
C LEU A 67 -12.14 12.16 6.30
N ALA A 68 -12.53 10.88 6.23
CA ALA A 68 -13.94 10.51 6.15
C ALA A 68 -14.69 10.89 7.45
N PRO A 69 -15.98 11.26 7.41
CA PRO A 69 -16.77 11.59 8.61
C PRO A 69 -16.69 10.48 9.67
N GLU A 70 -16.69 10.86 10.96
CA GLU A 70 -16.47 9.94 12.10
C GLU A 70 -17.52 8.82 12.26
N ASP A 71 -18.67 8.90 11.60
CA ASP A 71 -19.82 8.00 11.76
C ASP A 71 -20.02 7.01 10.59
N ASP A 72 -19.00 6.78 9.76
CA ASP A 72 -19.12 5.85 8.63
C ASP A 72 -18.85 4.40 9.08
N PRO A 73 -19.74 3.43 8.81
CA PRO A 73 -19.58 2.01 9.16
C PRO A 73 -18.31 1.37 8.55
N ILE A 74 -17.74 2.04 7.54
CA ILE A 74 -16.49 1.70 6.88
C ILE A 74 -15.29 1.80 7.86
N LYS A 75 -15.31 2.73 8.82
CA LYS A 75 -14.24 2.88 9.81
C LYS A 75 -14.23 1.73 10.81
N ASP A 76 -15.39 1.29 11.27
CA ASP A 76 -15.52 0.13 12.16
C ASP A 76 -15.08 -1.16 11.47
N GLU A 77 -15.46 -1.34 10.21
CA GLU A 77 -15.01 -2.47 9.40
C GLU A 77 -13.49 -2.45 9.17
N LEU A 78 -12.92 -1.28 8.84
CA LEU A 78 -11.48 -1.12 8.68
C LEU A 78 -10.74 -1.41 9.98
N LYS A 79 -11.24 -0.91 11.12
CA LYS A 79 -10.63 -1.17 12.43
C LYS A 79 -10.61 -2.67 12.74
N ARG A 80 -11.71 -3.38 12.49
CA ARG A 80 -11.78 -4.84 12.64
C ARG A 80 -10.77 -5.55 11.74
N LEU A 81 -10.63 -5.13 10.48
CA LEU A 81 -9.66 -5.73 9.54
C LEU A 81 -8.21 -5.45 9.94
N LEU A 82 -7.93 -4.27 10.48
CA LEU A 82 -6.59 -3.91 11.00
C LEU A 82 -6.22 -4.74 12.23
N GLU A 83 -7.16 -4.93 13.17
CA GLU A 83 -6.96 -5.81 14.33
C GLU A 83 -6.66 -7.25 13.88
N GLN A 84 -7.43 -7.78 12.94
CA GLN A 84 -7.18 -9.11 12.36
C GLN A 84 -5.81 -9.20 11.66
N LYS A 85 -5.42 -8.16 10.91
CA LYS A 85 -4.10 -8.11 10.27
C LYS A 85 -2.99 -8.12 11.32
N GLU A 86 -3.13 -7.36 12.40
CA GLU A 86 -2.15 -7.31 13.48
C GLU A 86 -1.98 -8.68 14.15
N GLU A 87 -3.08 -9.38 14.44
CA GLU A 87 -3.02 -10.72 15.01
C GLU A 87 -2.26 -11.71 14.12
N ILE A 88 -2.52 -11.68 12.80
CA ILE A 88 -1.83 -12.53 11.82
C ILE A 88 -0.35 -12.16 11.74
N ASP A 89 -0.03 -10.87 11.76
CA ASP A 89 1.34 -10.37 11.68
C ASP A 89 2.15 -10.83 12.90
N VAL A 90 1.59 -10.74 14.10
CA VAL A 90 2.22 -11.24 15.33
C VAL A 90 2.48 -12.75 15.26
N GLN A 91 1.53 -13.52 14.74
CA GLN A 91 1.69 -14.96 14.56
C GLN A 91 2.80 -15.30 13.56
N ALA A 92 2.83 -14.62 12.42
CA ALA A 92 3.87 -14.81 11.40
C ALA A 92 5.27 -14.47 11.95
N HIS A 93 5.41 -13.35 12.67
CA HIS A 93 6.66 -12.96 13.31
C HIS A 93 7.16 -14.00 14.33
N LYS A 94 6.24 -14.62 15.07
CA LYS A 94 6.59 -15.67 16.04
C LYS A 94 7.12 -16.92 15.35
N GLU A 95 6.51 -17.36 14.26
CA GLU A 95 6.95 -18.53 13.50
C GLU A 95 8.33 -18.30 12.87
N VAL A 96 8.55 -17.14 12.22
CA VAL A 96 9.87 -16.78 11.65
C VAL A 96 10.94 -16.75 12.74
N ARG A 97 10.63 -16.17 13.90
CA ARG A 97 11.56 -16.11 15.03
C ARG A 97 11.89 -17.52 15.55
N ARG A 98 10.92 -18.43 15.58
CA ARG A 98 11.13 -19.83 15.97
C ARG A 98 12.08 -20.53 14.99
N ILE A 99 11.86 -20.38 13.70
CA ILE A 99 12.73 -20.95 12.65
C ILE A 99 14.16 -20.42 12.81
N LEU A 100 14.32 -19.11 13.01
CA LEU A 100 15.64 -18.49 13.22
C LEU A 100 16.35 -19.03 14.46
N TRP A 101 15.66 -19.15 15.60
CA TRP A 101 16.23 -19.74 16.82
C TRP A 101 16.62 -21.20 16.64
N THR A 102 15.80 -21.99 15.94
CA THR A 102 16.13 -23.39 15.64
C THR A 102 17.37 -23.51 14.74
N GLY A 103 17.49 -22.64 13.72
CA GLY A 103 18.68 -22.57 12.86
C GLY A 103 19.94 -22.18 13.63
N LEU A 104 19.85 -21.18 14.52
CA LEU A 104 20.96 -20.78 15.39
C LEU A 104 21.40 -21.91 16.32
N GLY A 105 20.46 -22.62 16.93
CA GLY A 105 20.75 -23.77 17.80
C GLY A 105 21.44 -24.91 17.04
N LEU A 106 20.97 -25.22 15.83
CA LEU A 106 21.61 -26.21 14.95
C LEU A 106 23.03 -25.80 14.56
N ALA A 107 23.25 -24.54 14.20
CA ALA A 107 24.58 -24.04 13.83
C ALA A 107 25.57 -24.13 15.00
N ILE A 108 25.16 -23.72 16.20
CA ILE A 108 25.99 -23.83 17.42
C ILE A 108 26.26 -25.30 17.74
N GLY A 109 25.24 -26.16 17.67
CA GLY A 109 25.36 -27.60 17.90
C GLY A 109 26.32 -28.26 16.90
N GLN A 110 26.25 -27.90 15.63
CA GLN A 110 27.13 -28.40 14.57
C GLN A 110 28.58 -27.97 14.79
N VAL A 111 28.83 -26.69 15.09
CA VAL A 111 30.18 -26.19 15.38
C VAL A 111 30.74 -26.87 16.63
N GLY A 112 29.94 -27.01 17.69
CA GLY A 112 30.33 -27.71 18.91
C GLY A 112 30.62 -29.20 18.68
N LEU A 113 29.81 -29.87 17.85
CA LEU A 113 30.01 -31.27 17.47
C LEU A 113 31.31 -31.44 16.68
N PHE A 114 31.56 -30.61 15.68
CA PHE A 114 32.80 -30.63 14.92
C PHE A 114 34.02 -30.30 15.78
N PHE A 115 33.91 -29.32 16.67
CA PHE A 115 34.96 -29.02 17.63
C PHE A 115 35.27 -30.24 18.51
N ARG A 116 34.24 -30.87 19.10
CA ARG A 116 34.43 -32.05 19.95
C ARG A 116 35.00 -33.24 19.17
N LEU A 117 34.51 -33.52 17.96
CA LEU A 117 35.04 -34.61 17.13
C LEU A 117 36.52 -34.38 16.76
N THR A 118 36.86 -33.16 16.36
CA THR A 118 38.22 -32.78 15.91
C THR A 118 39.25 -32.88 17.04
N PHE A 119 38.87 -32.52 18.28
CA PHE A 119 39.81 -32.48 19.40
C PHE A 119 39.82 -33.75 20.25
N TRP A 120 38.77 -34.58 20.21
CA TRP A 120 38.62 -35.71 21.13
C TRP A 120 38.80 -37.08 20.46
N GLU A 121 38.25 -37.29 19.27
CA GLU A 121 38.12 -38.63 18.67
C GLU A 121 38.84 -38.75 17.31
N PHE A 122 38.83 -37.71 16.49
CA PHE A 122 39.34 -37.74 15.13
C PHE A 122 40.26 -36.56 14.87
N SER A 123 41.50 -36.80 14.44
CA SER A 123 42.37 -35.73 13.96
C SER A 123 41.75 -34.98 12.77
N TRP A 124 42.22 -33.75 12.55
CA TRP A 124 41.74 -32.86 11.48
C TRP A 124 41.64 -33.52 10.09
N ASP A 125 42.55 -34.45 9.77
CA ASP A 125 42.60 -35.20 8.50
C ASP A 125 41.31 -35.98 8.17
N VAL A 126 40.62 -36.49 9.19
CA VAL A 126 39.34 -37.20 9.00
C VAL A 126 38.15 -36.22 8.92
N MET A 127 38.27 -35.07 9.59
CA MET A 127 37.19 -34.06 9.66
C MET A 127 37.10 -33.16 8.43
N GLU A 128 38.21 -32.99 7.70
CA GLU A 128 38.28 -32.18 6.48
C GLU A 128 37.20 -32.56 5.43
N PRO A 129 37.07 -33.83 4.98
CA PRO A 129 36.03 -34.18 4.03
C PRO A 129 34.61 -34.09 4.63
N ILE A 130 34.44 -34.43 5.91
CA ILE A 130 33.13 -34.46 6.57
C ILE A 130 32.54 -33.05 6.68
N THR A 131 33.35 -32.09 7.09
CA THR A 131 32.93 -30.68 7.22
C THR A 131 32.60 -30.08 5.85
N TYR A 132 33.35 -30.44 4.81
CA TYR A 132 33.10 -30.02 3.43
C TYR A 132 31.73 -30.52 2.93
N PHE A 133 31.44 -31.82 3.06
CA PHE A 133 30.16 -32.38 2.63
C PHE A 133 29.00 -31.86 3.46
N SER A 134 29.16 -31.76 4.79
CA SER A 134 28.11 -31.25 5.67
C SER A 134 27.73 -29.81 5.32
N THR A 135 28.70 -28.93 5.13
CA THR A 135 28.46 -27.54 4.74
C THR A 135 27.78 -27.45 3.37
N SER A 136 28.22 -28.25 2.41
CA SER A 136 27.60 -28.32 1.08
C SER A 136 26.14 -28.76 1.15
N ILE A 137 25.82 -29.80 1.94
CA ILE A 137 24.46 -30.28 2.15
C ILE A 137 23.60 -29.21 2.81
N ILE A 138 24.11 -28.51 3.82
CA ILE A 138 23.38 -27.43 4.51
C ILE A 138 23.06 -26.30 3.54
N ILE A 139 24.02 -25.88 2.72
CA ILE A 139 23.78 -24.84 1.69
C ILE A 139 22.69 -25.28 0.72
N VAL A 140 22.72 -26.52 0.24
CA VAL A 140 21.70 -27.07 -0.66
C VAL A 140 20.32 -27.09 0.02
N ILE A 141 20.24 -27.51 1.28
CA ILE A 141 18.98 -27.50 2.05
C ILE A 141 18.48 -26.08 2.28
N CYS A 142 19.35 -25.14 2.66
CA CYS A 142 19.00 -23.73 2.83
C CYS A 142 18.48 -23.12 1.52
N TYR A 143 19.12 -23.43 0.39
CA TYR A 143 18.70 -22.98 -0.93
C TYR A 143 17.37 -23.62 -1.36
N ALA A 144 17.16 -24.91 -1.09
CA ALA A 144 15.90 -25.60 -1.35
C ALA A 144 14.76 -25.04 -0.48
N TYR A 145 15.02 -24.78 0.79
CA TYR A 145 14.10 -24.12 1.70
C TYR A 145 13.74 -22.73 1.20
N PHE A 146 14.75 -21.94 0.78
CA PHE A 146 14.53 -20.64 0.17
C PHE A 146 13.67 -20.76 -1.10
N LEU A 147 13.97 -21.66 -2.03
CA LEU A 147 13.13 -21.83 -3.23
C LEU A 147 11.68 -22.25 -2.91
N PHE A 148 11.47 -23.07 -1.88
CA PHE A 148 10.15 -23.50 -1.46
C PHE A 148 9.37 -22.38 -0.76
N THR A 149 10.02 -21.61 0.11
CA THR A 149 9.42 -20.53 0.90
C THR A 149 9.34 -19.19 0.15
N SER A 150 10.23 -18.93 -0.81
CA SER A 150 10.27 -17.69 -1.61
C SER A 150 9.32 -17.68 -2.80
N ARG A 151 8.55 -18.75 -3.03
CA ARG A 151 7.39 -18.68 -3.92
C ARG A 151 6.24 -18.01 -3.18
N ASP A 152 5.96 -16.79 -3.61
CA ASP A 152 4.87 -15.89 -3.25
C ASP A 152 5.01 -15.09 -1.93
N PRO A 153 5.76 -13.97 -1.99
CA PRO A 153 5.35 -12.75 -1.32
C PRO A 153 5.06 -11.70 -2.40
N THR A 154 4.00 -11.91 -3.18
CA THR A 154 3.43 -10.84 -4.03
C THR A 154 2.74 -9.83 -3.12
N TYR A 155 3.53 -9.08 -2.34
CA TYR A 155 3.15 -7.80 -1.76
C TYR A 155 3.48 -6.69 -2.77
N GLN A 156 3.03 -6.85 -4.01
CA GLN A 156 3.32 -5.92 -5.10
C GLN A 156 2.13 -5.04 -5.51
N ASP A 157 1.11 -4.93 -4.64
CA ASP A 157 -0.03 -4.03 -4.81
C ASP A 157 -0.13 -2.99 -3.68
N LEU A 158 1.00 -2.36 -3.34
CA LEU A 158 1.05 -1.16 -2.51
C LEU A 158 1.55 0.03 -3.34
N ILE A 159 0.77 0.40 -4.36
CA ILE A 159 0.65 1.76 -4.91
C ILE A 159 -0.83 2.02 -5.19
#